data_AF-A0A6V2H350-F1
#
_entry.id   AF-A0A6V2H350-F1
#
_cell.length_a   1.000
_cell.length_b   1.000
_cell.length_c   1.000
_cell.angle_alpha   90.00
_cell.angle_beta   90.00
_cell.angle_gamma   90.00
#
_symmetry.space_group_name_H-M   'P 1'
#
loop_
_entity.id
_entity.type
_entity.pdbx_description
1 polymer ?
#
loop_
_entity_poly.entity_id
_entity_poly.type
_entity_poly.pdbx_seq_one_letter_code
_entity_poly.pdbx_strand_id
1 'polypeptide(L)'
;MKFCSQDMMRFSPIAFPALSRYQKEGEEYMTLEQERIVNLYGWLSIAILAVVAVIFLRRLVFNGLRNLFCHTYKPRGEATDIGFSEVREIFGYIPSIQVRGFQYPLLTCDLSGLKHTGLIGWKDPGVPYSEHNIIYDLPKADETLVTCEEEKSESAEGDCTKLFSIVKEWAD
;
A
#
# COMPACT_ATOMS: atom_id res chain seq x y z
N MET A 1 -23.88 54.28 1.25
CA MET A 1 -22.74 53.55 1.86
C MET A 1 -22.02 52.83 0.74
N LYS A 2 -20.71 53.03 0.58
CA LYS A 2 -19.89 52.21 -0.32
C LYS A 2 -19.47 50.95 0.44
N PHE A 3 -19.53 49.78 -0.18
CA PHE A 3 -19.14 48.51 0.43
C PHE A 3 -18.18 47.76 -0.49
N CYS A 4 -17.31 46.95 0.12
CA CYS A 4 -16.40 46.08 -0.63
C CYS A 4 -17.19 44.88 -1.16
N SER A 5 -17.30 44.74 -2.49
CA SER A 5 -17.76 43.50 -3.10
C SER A 5 -16.58 42.51 -3.12
N GLN A 6 -16.66 41.46 -2.31
CA GLN A 6 -15.62 40.40 -2.25
C GLN A 6 -15.73 39.39 -3.41
N ASP A 7 -16.62 39.63 -4.38
CA ASP A 7 -16.80 38.75 -5.53
C ASP A 7 -15.69 38.97 -6.57
N MET A 8 -14.49 38.48 -6.27
CA MET A 8 -13.29 38.60 -7.10
C MET A 8 -13.38 37.81 -8.42
N MET A 9 -14.26 36.82 -8.47
CA MET A 9 -14.45 35.92 -9.61
C MET A 9 -15.33 36.56 -10.70
N ARG A 10 -16.06 37.63 -10.36
CA ARG A 10 -16.94 38.35 -11.29
C ARG A 10 -16.18 39.30 -12.23
N PHE A 11 -14.91 39.58 -11.93
CA PHE A 11 -14.06 40.45 -12.75
C PHE A 11 -13.30 39.61 -13.80
N SER A 12 -13.20 40.13 -15.03
CA SER A 12 -12.39 39.57 -16.10
C SER A 12 -11.34 40.61 -16.51
N PRO A 13 -10.04 40.41 -16.22
CA PRO A 13 -9.44 39.23 -15.59
C PRO A 13 -9.73 39.12 -14.08
N ILE A 14 -9.53 37.92 -13.52
CA ILE A 14 -9.64 37.65 -12.08
C ILE A 14 -8.81 38.68 -11.31
N ALA A 15 -9.46 39.42 -10.42
CA ALA A 15 -8.84 40.53 -9.71
C ALA A 15 -8.26 40.07 -8.37
N PHE A 16 -6.98 39.68 -8.38
CA PHE A 16 -6.19 39.49 -7.16
C PHE A 16 -4.84 40.21 -7.31
N PRO A 17 -4.43 41.04 -6.33
CA PRO A 17 -5.16 41.47 -5.12
C PRO A 17 -6.41 42.31 -5.48
N ALA A 18 -7.33 42.52 -4.53
CA ALA A 18 -8.47 43.45 -4.71
C ALA A 18 -7.96 44.89 -4.78
N LEU A 19 -7.56 45.34 -5.97
CA LEU A 19 -7.09 46.68 -6.22
C LEU A 19 -8.22 47.55 -6.77
N SER A 20 -8.22 48.83 -6.39
CA SER A 20 -9.22 49.83 -6.79
C SER A 20 -9.33 49.94 -8.32
N ARG A 21 -8.21 49.82 -9.02
CA ARG A 21 -8.09 49.88 -10.49
C ARG A 21 -8.89 48.81 -11.26
N TYR A 22 -9.31 47.74 -10.60
CA TYR A 22 -10.14 46.70 -11.21
C TYR A 22 -11.63 46.92 -10.98
N GLN A 23 -12.01 47.96 -10.24
CA GLN A 23 -13.39 48.33 -9.95
C GLN A 23 -13.93 49.28 -11.01
N LYS A 24 -15.26 49.38 -11.10
CA LYS A 24 -15.90 50.35 -11.99
C LYS A 24 -15.67 51.76 -11.47
N GLU A 25 -15.56 52.71 -12.39
CA GLU A 25 -15.40 54.12 -12.06
C GLU A 25 -16.53 54.61 -11.14
N GLY A 26 -16.18 55.27 -10.04
CA GLY A 26 -17.12 55.71 -9.00
C GLY A 26 -17.37 54.72 -7.86
N GLU A 27 -17.01 53.44 -8.02
CA GLU A 27 -17.16 52.38 -7.00
C GLU A 27 -15.91 52.18 -6.12
N GLU A 28 -14.88 53.00 -6.30
CA GLU A 28 -13.67 52.95 -5.47
C GLU A 28 -14.01 53.09 -3.98
N TYR A 29 -13.59 52.09 -3.18
CA TYR A 29 -13.86 52.01 -1.74
C TYR A 29 -12.62 52.24 -0.87
N MET A 30 -11.41 52.19 -1.44
CA MET A 30 -10.15 52.26 -0.70
C MET A 30 -9.38 53.54 -1.01
N THR A 31 -8.62 54.04 -0.04
CA THR A 31 -7.65 55.12 -0.28
C THR A 31 -6.39 54.58 -0.97
N LEU A 32 -5.60 55.46 -1.60
CA LEU A 32 -4.32 55.08 -2.25
C LEU A 32 -3.32 54.40 -1.29
N GLU A 33 -3.33 54.77 -0.01
CA GLU A 33 -2.48 54.15 1.01
C GLU A 33 -2.94 52.73 1.36
N GLN A 34 -4.26 52.54 1.50
CA GLN A 34 -4.86 51.23 1.71
C GLN A 34 -4.59 50.30 0.53
N GLU A 35 -4.65 50.83 -0.70
CA GLU A 35 -4.33 50.06 -1.91
C GLU A 35 -2.90 49.53 -1.89
N ARG A 36 -1.91 50.36 -1.49
CA ARG A 36 -0.51 49.92 -1.40
C ARG A 36 -0.34 48.79 -0.39
N ILE A 37 -0.98 48.89 0.77
CA ILE A 37 -0.93 47.85 1.81
C ILE A 37 -1.59 46.57 1.29
N VAL A 38 -2.79 46.65 0.72
CA VAL A 38 -3.50 45.49 0.15
C VAL A 38 -2.68 44.83 -0.96
N ASN A 39 -2.04 45.61 -1.83
CA ASN A 39 -1.19 45.09 -2.89
C ASN A 39 0.00 44.30 -2.31
N LEU A 40 0.70 44.88 -1.31
CA LEU A 40 1.85 44.24 -0.66
C LEU A 40 1.46 42.92 0.00
N TYR A 41 0.38 42.92 0.80
CA TYR A 41 -0.11 41.71 1.47
C TYR A 41 -0.63 40.66 0.48
N GLY A 42 -1.28 41.08 -0.60
CA GLY A 42 -1.74 40.18 -1.64
C GLY A 42 -0.59 39.42 -2.29
N TRP A 43 0.45 40.10 -2.75
CA TRP A 43 1.63 39.43 -3.30
C TRP A 43 2.39 38.59 -2.28
N LEU A 44 2.51 39.06 -1.03
CA LEU A 44 3.11 38.30 0.06
C LEU A 44 2.36 36.98 0.30
N SER A 45 1.02 37.00 0.27
CA SER A 45 0.22 35.79 0.46
C SER A 45 0.41 34.76 -0.66
N ILE A 46 0.53 35.21 -1.93
CA ILE A 46 0.87 34.33 -3.06
C ILE A 46 2.24 33.70 -2.84
N ALA A 47 3.24 34.49 -2.43
CA ALA A 47 4.59 34.00 -2.18
C ALA A 47 4.60 32.92 -1.08
N ILE A 48 3.89 33.14 0.02
CA ILE A 48 3.76 32.17 1.12
C ILE A 48 3.07 30.89 0.63
N LEU A 49 1.96 31.01 -0.09
CA LEU A 49 1.25 29.86 -0.65
C LEU A 49 2.13 29.06 -1.62
N ALA A 50 2.91 29.72 -2.47
CA ALA A 50 3.86 29.08 -3.37
C ALA A 50 4.93 28.31 -2.60
N VAL A 51 5.50 28.90 -1.55
CA VAL A 51 6.50 28.22 -0.69
C VAL A 51 5.90 26.98 -0.02
N VAL A 52 4.70 27.09 0.56
CA VAL A 52 3.99 25.96 1.17
C VAL A 52 3.71 24.88 0.13
N ALA A 53 3.21 25.24 -1.05
CA ALA A 53 2.95 24.31 -2.14
C ALA A 53 4.22 23.56 -2.57
N VAL A 54 5.35 24.27 -2.71
CA VAL A 54 6.65 23.65 -3.02
C VAL A 54 7.10 22.66 -1.94
N ILE A 55 6.93 23.00 -0.65
CA ILE A 55 7.26 22.09 0.46
C ILE A 55 6.39 20.82 0.41
N PHE A 56 5.09 20.97 0.17
CA PHE A 56 4.16 19.85 0.06
C PHE A 56 4.46 18.98 -1.14
N LEU A 57 4.65 19.59 -2.32
CA LEU A 57 5.05 18.89 -3.54
C LEU A 57 6.34 18.14 -3.33
N ARG A 58 7.35 18.77 -2.72
CA ARG A 58 8.60 18.09 -2.38
C ARG A 58 8.36 16.88 -1.48
N ARG A 59 7.56 16.99 -0.42
CA ARG A 59 7.30 15.83 0.46
C ARG A 59 6.54 14.72 -0.26
N LEU A 60 5.50 15.06 -1.00
CA LEU A 60 4.63 14.09 -1.66
C LEU A 60 5.35 13.40 -2.83
N VAL A 61 6.01 14.18 -3.68
CA VAL A 61 6.74 13.67 -4.84
C VAL A 61 7.97 12.88 -4.39
N PHE A 62 8.81 13.40 -3.48
CA PHE A 62 10.01 12.66 -3.08
C PHE A 62 9.69 11.40 -2.28
N ASN A 63 8.71 11.42 -1.37
CA ASN A 63 8.37 10.21 -0.61
C ASN A 63 7.59 9.22 -1.46
N GLY A 64 6.67 9.69 -2.30
CA GLY A 64 5.90 8.84 -3.21
C GLY A 64 6.77 8.18 -4.27
N LEU A 65 7.58 8.98 -4.99
CA LEU A 65 8.51 8.45 -5.99
C LEU A 65 9.57 7.54 -5.35
N ARG A 66 10.11 7.87 -4.18
CA ARG A 66 11.05 6.97 -3.51
C ARG A 66 10.43 5.62 -3.20
N ASN A 67 9.17 5.56 -2.78
CA ASN A 67 8.51 4.28 -2.52
C ASN A 67 8.18 3.51 -3.80
N LEU A 68 7.91 4.20 -4.91
CA LEU A 68 7.63 3.59 -6.21
C LEU A 68 8.90 3.09 -6.93
N PHE A 69 10.01 3.82 -6.81
CA PHE A 69 11.24 3.54 -7.58
C PHE A 69 12.36 2.91 -6.74
N CYS A 70 12.40 3.13 -5.43
CA CYS A 70 13.33 2.42 -4.55
C CYS A 70 12.61 1.26 -3.87
N HIS A 71 12.54 0.13 -4.58
CA HIS A 71 12.27 -1.15 -3.93
C HIS A 71 13.32 -1.35 -2.82
N THR A 72 12.85 -1.49 -1.59
CA THR A 72 13.69 -1.73 -0.40
C THR A 72 14.35 -3.11 -0.40
N TYR A 73 14.18 -3.91 -1.47
CA TYR A 73 14.82 -5.21 -1.59
C TYR A 73 16.31 -5.01 -1.92
N LYS A 74 17.13 -5.10 -0.88
CA LYS A 74 18.55 -5.39 -1.06
C LYS A 74 18.68 -6.91 -1.14
N PRO A 75 19.06 -7.49 -2.30
CA PRO A 75 19.35 -8.92 -2.36
C PRO A 75 20.41 -9.23 -1.29
N ARG A 76 20.12 -10.22 -0.46
CA ARG A 76 21.08 -10.76 0.52
C ARG A 76 21.49 -12.13 0.00
N GLY A 77 22.74 -12.25 -0.46
CA GLY A 77 23.31 -13.48 -0.99
C GLY A 77 24.10 -13.24 -2.27
N GLU A 78 25.00 -14.17 -2.60
CA GLU A 78 25.65 -14.21 -3.92
C GLU A 78 24.70 -14.89 -4.91
N ALA A 79 24.69 -14.44 -6.17
CA ALA A 79 23.93 -15.10 -7.22
C ALA A 79 24.50 -16.51 -7.42
N THR A 80 23.66 -17.53 -7.27
CA THR A 80 24.02 -18.93 -7.49
C THR A 80 23.42 -19.43 -8.79
N ASP A 81 24.20 -20.14 -9.60
CA ASP A 81 23.73 -20.78 -10.85
C ASP A 81 22.83 -22.01 -10.61
N ILE A 82 22.53 -22.32 -9.36
CA ILE A 82 21.66 -23.44 -8.99
C ILE A 82 20.21 -22.98 -9.11
N GLY A 83 19.45 -23.61 -10.01
CA GLY A 83 18.02 -23.37 -10.13
C GLY A 83 17.29 -23.69 -8.82
N PHE A 84 16.24 -22.94 -8.48
CA PHE A 84 15.49 -23.15 -7.24
C PHE A 84 14.95 -24.59 -7.11
N SER A 85 14.64 -25.24 -8.23
CA SER A 85 14.18 -26.64 -8.32
C SER A 85 15.28 -27.68 -8.03
N GLU A 86 16.55 -27.31 -8.13
CA GLU A 86 17.71 -28.21 -7.97
C GLU A 86 18.26 -28.20 -6.54
N VAL A 87 17.80 -27.27 -5.71
CA VAL A 87 18.17 -27.21 -4.30
C VAL A 87 17.55 -28.43 -3.60
N ARG A 88 18.38 -29.42 -3.26
CA ARG A 88 17.91 -30.68 -2.62
C ARG A 88 17.37 -30.48 -1.20
N GLU A 89 17.76 -29.38 -0.57
CA GLU A 89 17.36 -28.98 0.79
C GLU A 89 16.61 -27.65 0.75
N ILE A 90 15.56 -27.54 -0.07
CA ILE A 90 14.64 -26.41 0.06
C ILE A 90 13.86 -26.65 1.35
N PHE A 91 14.35 -26.08 2.45
CA PHE A 91 13.50 -25.85 3.60
C PHE A 91 12.36 -24.97 3.11
N GLY A 92 11.14 -25.51 3.09
CA GLY A 92 9.95 -24.79 2.66
C GLY A 92 9.89 -23.46 3.42
N TYR A 93 10.16 -22.37 2.71
CA TYR A 93 10.05 -21.05 3.31
C TYR A 93 8.56 -20.76 3.49
N ILE A 94 8.11 -20.70 4.74
CA ILE A 94 6.74 -20.28 5.05
C ILE A 94 6.78 -18.75 5.21
N PRO A 95 6.14 -17.98 4.32
CA PRO A 95 6.08 -16.53 4.48
C PRO A 95 5.34 -16.19 5.78
N SER A 96 6.03 -15.55 6.71
CA SER A 96 5.44 -15.12 7.99
C SER A 96 4.95 -13.68 7.88
N ILE A 97 3.68 -13.42 8.19
CA ILE A 97 3.10 -12.07 8.32
C ILE A 97 2.81 -11.81 9.80
N GLN A 98 3.29 -10.69 10.33
CA GLN A 98 3.00 -10.28 11.71
C GLN A 98 1.65 -9.55 11.77
N VAL A 99 0.65 -10.20 12.37
CA VAL A 99 -0.66 -9.60 12.63
C VAL A 99 -0.74 -9.16 14.09
N ARG A 100 -1.11 -7.89 14.33
CA ARG A 100 -1.27 -7.37 15.70
C ARG A 100 -2.41 -8.09 16.41
N GLY A 101 -2.19 -8.52 17.65
CA GLY A 101 -3.19 -9.19 18.49
C GLY A 101 -2.98 -10.69 18.66
N PHE A 102 -2.15 -11.32 17.83
CA PHE A 102 -1.77 -12.72 17.97
C PHE A 102 -0.38 -12.83 18.61
N GLN A 103 -0.26 -13.69 19.62
CA GLN A 103 1.02 -13.98 20.30
C GLN A 103 1.72 -15.22 19.73
N TYR A 104 1.06 -15.92 18.82
CA TYR A 104 1.51 -17.15 18.19
C TYR A 104 1.28 -17.08 16.67
N PRO A 105 2.07 -17.82 15.87
CA PRO A 105 1.84 -17.95 14.44
C PRO A 105 0.57 -18.77 14.17
N LEU A 106 -0.24 -18.31 13.23
CA LEU A 106 -1.39 -19.05 12.71
C LEU A 106 -0.92 -19.95 11.56
N LEU A 107 -1.18 -21.24 11.68
CA LEU A 107 -0.83 -22.25 10.69
C LEU A 107 -1.97 -22.34 9.65
N THR A 108 -1.61 -22.39 8.37
CA THR A 108 -2.57 -22.38 7.24
C THR A 108 -2.47 -23.61 6.34
N CYS A 109 -1.73 -24.62 6.78
CA CYS A 109 -1.50 -25.86 6.03
C CYS A 109 -1.84 -27.08 6.89
N ASP A 110 -2.23 -28.19 6.25
CA ASP A 110 -2.47 -29.43 6.96
C ASP A 110 -1.14 -30.03 7.46
N LEU A 111 -1.12 -30.39 8.75
CA LEU A 111 0.05 -30.96 9.42
C LEU A 111 -0.11 -32.46 9.70
N SER A 112 -1.23 -33.07 9.30
CA SER A 112 -1.53 -34.48 9.55
C SER A 112 -0.44 -35.45 9.06
N GLY A 113 0.25 -35.11 7.97
CA GLY A 113 1.33 -35.92 7.39
C GLY A 113 2.73 -35.72 8.00
N LEU A 114 2.91 -34.74 8.89
CA LEU A 114 4.21 -34.40 9.46
C LEU A 114 4.58 -35.34 10.63
N LYS A 115 5.31 -36.40 10.31
CA LYS A 115 5.85 -37.35 11.30
C LYS A 115 6.89 -36.74 12.24
N HIS A 116 7.56 -35.67 11.82
CA HIS A 116 8.63 -35.01 12.58
C HIS A 116 8.23 -33.57 12.91
N THR A 117 7.78 -33.35 14.15
CA THR A 117 7.38 -32.02 14.65
C THR A 117 8.56 -31.04 14.83
N GLY A 118 9.81 -31.53 14.76
CA GLY A 118 11.02 -30.72 14.90
C GLY A 118 11.33 -29.85 13.67
N LEU A 119 10.55 -29.97 12.60
CA LEU A 119 10.65 -29.13 11.40
C LEU A 119 10.01 -27.75 11.62
N ILE A 120 9.14 -27.61 12.62
CA ILE A 120 8.52 -26.34 12.98
C ILE A 120 9.37 -25.70 14.09
N GLY A 121 10.02 -24.59 13.77
CA GLY A 121 10.95 -23.90 14.68
C GLY A 121 10.29 -23.19 15.88
N TRP A 122 8.99 -23.36 16.08
CA TRP A 122 8.21 -22.77 17.16
C TRP A 122 7.24 -23.81 17.73
N LYS A 123 7.05 -23.83 19.05
CA LYS A 123 6.08 -24.70 19.73
C LYS A 123 5.52 -24.00 20.96
N ASP A 124 4.19 -23.95 21.07
CA ASP A 124 3.50 -23.49 22.28
C ASP A 124 3.55 -24.59 23.37
N PRO A 125 4.08 -24.31 24.58
CA PRO A 125 4.14 -25.29 25.66
C PRO A 125 2.74 -25.72 26.10
N GLY A 126 2.39 -26.98 25.80
CA GLY A 126 1.15 -27.60 26.25
C GLY A 126 -0.02 -27.51 25.27
N VAL A 127 0.16 -26.83 24.14
CA VAL A 127 -0.87 -26.71 23.09
C VAL A 127 -0.39 -27.41 21.81
N PRO A 128 -1.17 -28.34 21.24
CA PRO A 128 -0.81 -28.98 19.97
C PRO A 128 -0.96 -28.00 18.80
N TYR A 129 -0.21 -28.21 17.72
CA TYR A 129 -0.26 -27.34 16.54
C TYR A 129 -1.63 -27.25 15.87
N SER A 130 -2.50 -28.25 16.08
CA SER A 130 -3.86 -28.26 15.53
C SER A 130 -4.72 -27.10 16.05
N GLU A 131 -4.52 -26.67 17.30
CA GLU A 131 -5.26 -25.54 17.90
C GLU A 131 -4.84 -24.19 17.33
N HIS A 132 -3.67 -24.13 16.69
CA HIS A 132 -3.15 -22.93 16.03
C HIS A 132 -3.36 -22.97 14.52
N ASN A 133 -4.10 -23.98 14.01
CA ASN A 133 -4.29 -24.22 12.60
C ASN A 133 -5.68 -23.77 12.14
N ILE A 134 -5.70 -22.66 11.40
CA ILE A 134 -6.95 -22.01 11.00
C ILE A 134 -7.72 -22.79 9.93
N ILE A 135 -7.11 -23.83 9.32
CA ILE A 135 -7.84 -24.68 8.37
C ILE A 135 -8.98 -25.45 9.04
N TYR A 136 -8.86 -25.71 10.35
CA TYR A 136 -9.88 -26.43 11.12
C TYR A 136 -10.93 -25.48 11.74
N ASP A 137 -10.67 -24.17 11.74
CA ASP A 137 -11.62 -23.15 12.21
C ASP A 137 -12.75 -22.88 11.20
N LEU A 138 -12.54 -23.25 9.93
CA LEU A 138 -13.59 -23.21 8.94
C LEU A 138 -14.64 -24.25 9.31
N PRO A 139 -15.93 -23.87 9.49
CA PRO A 139 -16.99 -24.84 9.70
C PRO A 139 -16.93 -25.79 8.51
N LYS A 140 -16.70 -27.09 8.77
CA LYS A 140 -16.54 -28.16 7.76
C LYS A 140 -17.42 -27.83 6.57
N ALA A 141 -16.85 -27.18 5.54
CA ALA A 141 -17.50 -27.12 4.26
C ALA A 141 -17.54 -28.60 3.87
N ASP A 142 -18.76 -29.13 3.78
CA ASP A 142 -19.13 -30.51 3.47
C ASP A 142 -17.95 -31.37 3.01
N GLU A 143 -17.77 -32.55 3.61
CA GLU A 143 -16.72 -33.56 3.40
C GLU A 143 -16.59 -34.10 1.95
N THR A 144 -16.96 -33.32 0.93
CA THR A 144 -16.81 -33.59 -0.51
C THR A 144 -15.53 -33.02 -1.12
N LEU A 145 -14.67 -32.35 -0.36
CA LEU A 145 -13.40 -31.86 -0.88
C LEU A 145 -12.20 -32.70 -0.40
N VAL A 146 -11.81 -33.61 -1.29
CA VAL A 146 -10.45 -34.12 -1.50
C VAL A 146 -9.99 -35.23 -0.54
N THR A 147 -10.62 -36.40 -0.63
CA THR A 147 -9.84 -37.65 -0.69
C THR A 147 -9.19 -37.71 -2.07
N CYS A 148 -7.94 -37.28 -2.19
CA CYS A 148 -7.08 -37.78 -3.26
C CYS A 148 -6.78 -39.24 -2.91
N GLU A 149 -7.68 -40.15 -3.27
CA GLU A 149 -7.30 -41.54 -3.40
C GLU A 149 -6.19 -41.60 -4.43
N GLU A 150 -5.04 -42.16 -4.04
CA GLU A 150 -3.95 -42.51 -4.94
C GLU A 150 -4.42 -43.63 -5.87
N GLU A 151 -5.29 -43.31 -6.84
CA GLU A 151 -5.52 -44.20 -7.96
C GLU A 151 -4.34 -44.10 -8.92
N LYS A 152 -3.52 -45.14 -8.91
CA LYS A 152 -2.66 -45.51 -10.03
C LYS A 152 -3.52 -45.70 -11.28
N SER A 153 -3.69 -44.66 -12.08
CA SER A 153 -4.00 -44.85 -13.49
C SER A 153 -3.43 -43.73 -14.35
N GLU A 154 -2.72 -44.15 -15.40
CA GLU A 154 -2.25 -43.31 -16.48
C GLU A 154 -3.41 -42.59 -17.17
N SER A 155 -3.16 -41.35 -17.61
CA SER A 155 -3.94 -40.63 -18.61
C SER A 155 -5.32 -40.09 -18.16
N ALA A 156 -5.33 -38.84 -17.70
CA ALA A 156 -6.08 -37.74 -18.34
C ALA A 156 -5.97 -36.48 -17.48
N GLU A 157 -5.68 -35.38 -18.16
CA GLU A 157 -5.51 -34.02 -17.66
C GLU A 157 -6.81 -33.50 -17.03
N GLY A 158 -6.96 -33.72 -15.72
CA GLY A 158 -8.01 -33.15 -14.88
C GLY A 158 -7.50 -31.93 -14.12
N ASP A 159 -7.97 -30.75 -14.49
CA ASP A 159 -7.69 -29.47 -13.85
C ASP A 159 -8.23 -29.45 -12.41
N CYS A 160 -7.38 -29.87 -11.48
CA CYS A 160 -7.60 -29.65 -10.06
C CYS A 160 -7.29 -28.18 -9.80
N THR A 161 -8.33 -27.33 -9.75
CA THR A 161 -8.23 -25.90 -9.42
C THR A 161 -7.43 -25.71 -8.14
N LYS A 162 -6.16 -25.33 -8.32
CA LYS A 162 -5.22 -24.99 -7.26
C LYS A 162 -5.74 -23.74 -6.55
N LEU A 163 -6.36 -23.92 -5.38
CA LEU A 163 -6.81 -22.83 -4.50
C LEU A 163 -5.66 -22.04 -3.86
N PHE A 164 -4.41 -22.43 -4.14
CA PHE A 164 -3.23 -21.64 -3.83
C PHE A 164 -2.46 -21.39 -5.13
N SER A 165 -2.27 -20.11 -5.45
CA SER A 165 -1.45 -19.69 -6.58
C SER A 165 -0.02 -20.13 -6.33
N ILE A 166 0.42 -21.17 -7.04
CA ILE A 166 1.85 -21.36 -7.28
C ILE A 166 2.27 -20.17 -8.14
N VAL A 167 3.22 -19.37 -7.65
CA VAL A 167 3.83 -18.30 -8.45
C VAL A 167 4.46 -19.00 -9.65
N LYS A 168 3.78 -18.88 -10.79
CA LYS A 168 4.26 -19.35 -12.09
C LYS A 168 5.55 -18.58 -12.37
N GLU A 169 6.58 -19.31 -12.80
CA GLU A 169 7.90 -18.77 -13.13
C GLU A 169 7.79 -17.43 -13.87
N TRP A 170 8.56 -16.45 -13.41
CA TRP A 170 8.90 -15.30 -14.24
C TRP A 170 9.98 -15.78 -15.19
N ALA A 171 9.62 -15.99 -16.45
CA ALA A 171 10.59 -16.11 -17.52
C ALA A 171 11.15 -14.71 -17.81
N ASP A 172 12.47 -14.60 -17.86
CA ASP A 172 13.19 -13.41 -18.32
C ASP A 172 12.96 -13.15 -19.82
#